data_AF-A0A2V8Y5Q1-F1
#
_entry.id   AF-A0A2V8Y5Q1-F1
#
_cell.length_a   1.000
_cell.length_b   1.000
_cell.length_c   1.000
_cell.angle_alpha   90.00
_cell.angle_beta   90.00
_cell.angle_gamma   90.00
#
_symmetry.space_group_name_H-M   'P 1'
#
loop_
_entity.id
_entity.type
_entity.pdbx_description
1 polymer ?
#
loop_
_entity_poly.entity_id
_entity_poly.type
_entity_poly.pdbx_seq_one_letter_code
_entity_poly.pdbx_strand_id
1 'polypeptide(L)'
;MRQVGRLNSRVRVAIECTEGDKVMRAEGYTKDISAKGCLAVVPQAFAVGLRVRVINLVNQNASDAYLIWRGHESPAGWEMGIELHEPMEDFWGLDF
;
A
#
# COMPACT_ATOMS: atom_id res chain seq x y z
N MET A 1 -4.72 6.19 24.94
CA MET A 1 -4.09 6.74 23.73
C MET A 1 -3.40 5.60 23.02
N ARG A 2 -3.98 5.03 21.95
CA ARG A 2 -3.24 4.11 21.06
C ARG A 2 -2.27 5.01 20.30
N GLN A 3 -0.97 4.81 20.48
CA GLN A 3 0.07 5.52 19.74
C GLN A 3 -0.22 5.27 18.25
N VAL A 4 -0.38 6.32 17.46
CA VAL A 4 -0.43 6.20 16.00
C VAL A 4 1.00 5.96 15.55
N GLY A 5 1.50 4.75 15.82
CA GLY A 5 2.85 4.33 15.48
C GLY A 5 2.97 4.06 13.98
N ARG A 6 4.09 4.47 13.40
CA ARG A 6 4.53 3.96 12.12
C ARG A 6 5.61 2.93 12.38
N LEU A 7 5.43 1.72 11.86
CA LEU A 7 6.41 0.65 11.96
C LEU A 7 7.15 0.51 10.64
N ASN A 8 8.47 0.74 10.67
CA ASN A 8 9.33 0.38 9.55
C ASN A 8 9.20 -1.12 9.29
N SER A 9 8.85 -1.49 8.06
CA SER A 9 8.58 -2.87 7.69
C SER A 9 8.99 -3.11 6.24
N ARG A 10 8.89 -4.37 5.79
CA ARG A 10 9.10 -4.79 4.40
C ARG A 10 8.00 -5.76 3.97
N VAL A 11 6.77 -5.51 4.42
CA VAL A 11 5.62 -6.35 4.07
C VAL A 11 5.47 -6.33 2.56
N ARG A 12 5.47 -7.51 1.93
CA ARG A 12 5.26 -7.65 0.49
C ARG A 12 3.81 -7.30 0.18
N VAL A 13 3.59 -6.42 -0.80
CA VAL A 13 2.25 -5.99 -1.18
C VAL A 13 2.06 -6.06 -2.69
N ALA A 14 0.83 -6.32 -3.12
CA ALA A 14 0.37 -6.05 -4.47
C ALA A 14 -0.63 -4.88 -4.45
N ILE A 15 -0.51 -4.01 -5.44
CA ILE A 15 -1.43 -2.89 -5.70
C ILE A 15 -2.10 -3.20 -7.02
N GLU A 16 -3.42 -3.31 -7.00
CA GLU A 16 -4.24 -3.56 -8.18
C GLU A 16 -5.19 -2.40 -8.42
N CYS A 17 -5.37 -2.03 -9.67
CA CYS A 17 -6.47 -1.17 -10.09
C CYS A 17 -7.04 -1.65 -11.42
N THR A 18 -8.30 -1.30 -11.67
CA THR A 18 -8.95 -1.52 -12.95
C THR A 18 -9.31 -0.16 -13.53
N GLU A 19 -8.70 0.20 -14.66
CA GLU A 19 -9.02 1.40 -15.43
C GLU A 19 -9.60 0.97 -16.78
N GLY A 20 -10.93 1.07 -16.92
CA GLY A 20 -11.63 0.52 -18.09
C GLY A 20 -11.45 -0.99 -18.19
N ASP A 21 -10.99 -1.47 -19.34
CA ASP A 21 -10.72 -2.90 -19.58
C ASP A 21 -9.30 -3.34 -19.16
N LYS A 22 -8.48 -2.43 -18.62
CA LYS A 22 -7.11 -2.71 -18.22
C LYS A 22 -7.01 -2.93 -16.72
N VAL A 23 -6.62 -4.14 -16.34
CA VAL A 23 -6.17 -4.45 -14.98
C VAL A 23 -4.69 -4.16 -14.89
N MET A 24 -4.34 -3.23 -14.01
CA MET A 24 -2.95 -2.91 -13.68
C MET A 24 -2.63 -3.55 -12.33
N ARG A 25 -1.51 -4.28 -12.25
CA ARG A 25 -1.00 -4.85 -11.02
C ARG A 25 0.47 -4.52 -10.86
N ALA A 26 0.85 -4.05 -9.68
CA ALA A 26 2.24 -3.82 -9.30
C ALA A 26 2.53 -4.50 -7.96
N GLU A 27 3.67 -5.15 -7.86
CA GLU A 27 4.11 -5.77 -6.61
C GLU A 27 5.34 -5.06 -6.07
N GLY A 28 5.42 -4.97 -4.75
CA GLY A 28 6.54 -4.34 -4.08
C GLY A 28 6.51 -4.57 -2.59
N TYR A 29 6.97 -3.59 -1.81
CA TYR A 29 7.10 -3.71 -0.37
C TYR A 29 6.82 -2.40 0.35
N THR A 30 6.34 -2.48 1.59
CA THR A 30 6.19 -1.32 2.47
C THR A 30 7.54 -0.81 2.95
N LYS A 31 7.68 0.50 3.17
CA LYS A 31 8.76 1.12 3.95
C LYS A 31 8.34 1.27 5.40
N ASP A 32 7.13 1.79 5.60
CA ASP A 32 6.47 1.87 6.89
C ASP A 32 4.98 1.53 6.75
N ILE A 33 4.39 1.01 7.83
CA ILE A 33 2.97 0.71 7.97
C ILE A 33 2.38 1.39 9.20
N SER A 34 1.07 1.58 9.16
CA SER A 34 0.24 2.06 10.26
C SER A 34 -1.18 1.51 10.11
N ALA A 35 -2.05 1.76 11.09
CA ALA A 35 -3.46 1.35 11.02
C ALA A 35 -4.22 1.99 9.85
N LYS A 36 -3.73 3.14 9.34
CA LYS A 36 -4.37 3.87 8.24
C LYS A 36 -3.81 3.52 6.87
N GLY A 37 -2.71 2.76 6.80
CA GLY A 37 -2.07 2.41 5.54
C GLY A 37 -0.56 2.46 5.61
N CYS A 38 0.08 2.72 4.48
CA CYS A 38 1.53 2.53 4.35
C CYS A 38 2.19 3.51 3.38
N LEU A 39 3.50 3.60 3.51
CA LEU A 39 4.39 4.01 2.42
C LEU A 39 4.90 2.73 1.76
N ALA A 40 4.79 2.62 0.44
CA ALA A 40 5.27 1.47 -0.32
C ALA A 40 6.20 1.89 -1.46
N VAL A 41 7.05 0.96 -1.89
CA VAL A 41 7.85 1.07 -3.11
C VAL A 41 7.41 -0.02 -4.08
N VAL A 42 7.04 0.37 -5.30
CA VAL A 42 6.62 -0.55 -6.39
C VAL A 42 7.23 -0.10 -7.73
N PRO A 43 7.36 -0.98 -8.74
CA PRO A 43 8.13 -0.69 -9.96
C PRO A 43 7.46 0.31 -10.92
N GLN A 44 6.16 0.57 -10.78
CA GLN A 44 5.40 1.47 -11.66
C GLN A 44 4.67 2.54 -10.86
N ALA A 45 4.48 3.73 -11.44
CA ALA A 45 3.70 4.79 -10.82
C ALA A 45 2.19 4.57 -10.98
N PHE A 46 1.42 4.97 -9.96
CA PHE A 46 -0.02 5.18 -10.05
C PHE A 46 -0.36 6.66 -9.89
N ALA A 47 -1.56 7.06 -10.32
CA ALA A 47 -2.04 8.42 -10.16
C ALA A 47 -2.54 8.68 -8.73
N VAL A 48 -2.25 9.85 -8.18
CA VAL A 48 -2.81 10.28 -6.89
C VAL A 48 -4.33 10.47 -7.03
N GLY A 49 -5.08 10.03 -6.02
CA GLY A 49 -6.54 9.97 -6.02
C GLY A 49 -7.12 8.68 -6.60
N LEU A 50 -6.28 7.82 -7.19
CA LEU A 50 -6.73 6.55 -7.75
C LEU A 50 -7.16 5.59 -6.63
N ARG A 51 -8.36 5.00 -6.78
CA ARG A 51 -8.82 3.90 -5.95
C ARG A 51 -8.10 2.62 -6.39
N VAL A 52 -7.49 1.94 -5.44
CA VAL A 52 -6.73 0.72 -5.65
C VAL A 52 -7.16 -0.34 -4.64
N ARG A 53 -6.83 -1.59 -4.94
CA ARG A 53 -6.89 -2.70 -3.99
C ARG A 53 -5.47 -3.03 -3.56
N VAL A 54 -5.22 -2.98 -2.25
CA VAL A 54 -3.94 -3.38 -1.66
C VAL A 54 -4.08 -4.78 -1.09
N ILE A 55 -3.17 -5.66 -1.45
CA ILE A 55 -3.11 -7.03 -0.97
C ILE A 55 -1.80 -7.20 -0.21
N ASN A 56 -1.88 -7.55 1.07
CA ASN A 56 -0.74 -8.02 1.84
C ASN A 56 -0.41 -9.45 1.35
N LEU A 57 0.72 -9.60 0.65
CA LEU A 57 1.10 -10.88 0.04
C LEU A 57 1.59 -11.91 1.07
N VAL A 58 1.79 -11.51 2.33
CA VAL A 58 2.21 -12.43 3.40
C VAL A 58 1.02 -13.24 3.92
N ASN A 59 -0.11 -12.59 4.19
CA ASN A 59 -1.30 -13.23 4.76
C ASN A 59 -2.52 -13.25 3.81
N GLN A 60 -2.38 -12.67 2.61
CA GLN A 60 -3.43 -12.51 1.59
C GLN A 60 -4.60 -11.59 2.01
N ASN A 61 -4.45 -10.84 3.10
CA ASN A 61 -5.43 -9.83 3.48
C ASN A 61 -5.47 -8.73 2.43
N ALA A 62 -6.67 -8.33 2.05
CA ALA A 62 -6.89 -7.32 1.02
C ALA A 62 -7.81 -6.23 1.53
N SER A 63 -7.55 -5.00 1.11
CA SER A 63 -8.35 -3.82 1.48
C SER A 63 -8.42 -2.90 0.27
N ASP A 64 -9.56 -2.24 0.12
CA ASP A 64 -9.63 -1.08 -0.76
C ASP A 64 -8.80 0.06 -0.16
N ALA A 65 -8.28 0.92 -1.01
CA ALA A 65 -7.39 1.99 -0.62
C ALA A 65 -7.37 3.11 -1.67
N TYR A 66 -6.75 4.22 -1.29
CA TYR A 66 -6.50 5.35 -2.17
C TYR A 66 -5.01 5.67 -2.21
N LEU A 67 -4.51 5.96 -3.41
CA LEU A 67 -3.21 6.60 -3.54
C LEU A 67 -3.32 8.06 -3.11
N ILE A 68 -2.70 8.45 -2.00
CA ILE A 68 -2.79 9.81 -1.47
C ILE A 68 -1.55 10.65 -1.72
N TRP A 69 -0.44 9.99 -2.07
CA TRP A 69 0.83 10.67 -2.34
C TRP A 69 1.71 9.83 -3.26
N ARG A 70 2.48 10.51 -4.12
CA ARG A 70 3.49 9.89 -4.99
C ARG A 70 4.79 10.66 -4.85
N GLY A 71 5.85 9.96 -4.49
CA GLY A 71 7.20 10.48 -4.37
C GLY A 71 7.98 10.43 -5.68
N HIS A 72 9.30 10.53 -5.54
CA HIS A 72 10.23 10.38 -6.63
C HIS A 72 10.43 8.90 -7.02
N GLU A 73 10.82 8.70 -8.27
CA GLU A 73 11.36 7.43 -8.72
C GLU A 73 12.80 7.29 -8.23
N SER A 74 13.11 6.11 -7.71
CA SER A 74 14.46 5.70 -7.33
C SER A 74 14.85 4.43 -8.08
N PRO A 75 16.10 3.97 -8.01
CA PRO A 75 16.47 2.66 -8.57
C PRO A 75 15.66 1.49 -8.00
N ALA A 76 15.04 1.65 -6.82
CA ALA A 76 14.18 0.64 -6.22
C ALA A 76 12.72 0.69 -6.71
N GLY A 77 12.34 1.73 -7.45
CA GLY A 77 10.97 1.99 -7.90
C GLY A 77 10.39 3.30 -7.34
N TRP A 78 9.07 3.43 -7.47
CA TRP A 78 8.28 4.59 -7.09
C TRP A 78 7.81 4.50 -5.65
N GLU A 79 8.04 5.56 -4.88
CA GLU A 79 7.48 5.70 -3.54
C GLU A 79 6.03 6.16 -3.59
N MET A 80 5.17 5.51 -2.84
CA MET A 80 3.72 5.74 -2.86
C MET A 80 3.11 5.67 -1.47
N GLY A 81 2.39 6.73 -1.13
CA GLY A 81 1.59 6.82 0.09
C GLY A 81 0.19 6.29 -0.19
N ILE A 82 -0.20 5.27 0.56
CA ILE A 82 -1.45 4.55 0.36
C ILE A 82 -2.25 4.60 1.64
N GLU A 83 -3.48 5.08 1.56
CA GLU A 83 -4.44 5.11 2.65
C GLU A 83 -5.44 3.98 2.48
N LEU A 84 -5.50 3.06 3.44
CA LEU A 84 -6.44 1.95 3.43
C LEU A 84 -7.83 2.45 3.83
N HIS A 85 -8.85 1.95 3.14
CA HIS A 85 -10.24 2.22 3.42
C HIS A 85 -10.85 1.04 4.17
N GLU A 86 -11.19 1.27 5.44
CA GLU A 86 -11.78 0.27 6.35
C GLU A 86 -11.04 -1.08 6.35
N PRO A 87 -9.71 -1.11 6.59
CA PRO A 87 -8.96 -2.37 6.61
C PRO A 87 -9.37 -3.24 7.80
N MET A 88 -9.21 -4.55 7.67
CA MET A 88 -9.28 -5.48 8.80
C MET A 88 -8.30 -5.08 9.90
N GLU A 89 -8.65 -5.28 11.18
CA GLU A 89 -7.80 -4.86 12.31
C GLU A 89 -6.39 -5.49 12.25
N ASP A 90 -6.31 -6.73 11.76
CA ASP A 90 -5.09 -7.51 11.59
C ASP A 90 -4.54 -7.47 10.15
N PHE A 91 -4.93 -6.49 9.32
CA PHE A 91 -4.55 -6.41 7.91
C PHE A 91 -3.04 -6.64 7.69
N TRP A 92 -2.20 -6.01 8.51
CA TRP A 92 -0.75 -6.15 8.43
C TRP A 92 -0.19 -7.43 9.06
N GLY A 93 -0.93 -8.06 9.98
CA GLY A 93 -0.43 -9.18 10.79
C GLY A 93 0.76 -8.81 11.70
N LEU A 94 0.90 -7.52 12.03
CA LEU A 94 1.99 -6.96 12.83
C LEU A 94 1.44 -5.95 13.84
N ASP A 95 2.04 -5.90 15.02
CA ASP A 95 1.76 -4.90 16.05
C ASP A 95 2.61 -3.64 15.84
N PHE A 96 2.02 -2.45 15.95
CA PHE A 96 2.67 -1.15 15.75
C PHE A 96 2.07 -0.01 16.60
#